data_AF-A0A7S0ITZ4-F1
#
_entry.id   AF-A0A7S0ITZ4-F1
#
_cell.length_a   1.000
_cell.length_b   1.000
_cell.length_c   1.000
_cell.angle_alpha   90.00
_cell.angle_beta   90.00
_cell.angle_gamma   90.00
#
_symmetry.space_group_name_H-M   'P 1'
#
loop_
_entity.id
_entity.type
_entity.pdbx_description
1 polymer ?
#
loop_
_entity_poly.entity_id
_entity_poly.type
_entity_poly.pdbx_seq_one_letter_code
_entity_poly.pdbx_strand_id
1 'polypeptide(L)'
;RFVCLLQLRRGDKMLLTLACVLPAVAALSLGARPAAVRPKVAVRMASEYVIAPSILSADFAKLGEEVETVLKSGADTVHFDVMDNHYVPNLTIGPLVCSALRKYGIEAPIDVHLMVSPVDRIIGDFADAGASYITFHPEATTHIDRTLQLIRAAGCKSGLVFNPATSLDCLKYVM
;
A
#
# COMPACT_ATOMS: atom_id res chain seq x y z
N ARG A 1 -2.90 14.07 -8.69
CA ARG A 1 -1.42 14.09 -8.62
C ARG A 1 -1.01 12.94 -7.71
N PHE A 2 -1.01 11.70 -8.19
CA PHE A 2 -0.71 10.54 -7.34
C PHE A 2 0.78 10.47 -7.05
N VAL A 3 1.17 10.51 -5.77
CA VAL A 3 2.49 10.02 -5.36
C VAL A 3 2.45 8.51 -5.57
N CYS A 4 3.10 8.05 -6.64
CA CYS A 4 3.23 6.64 -6.93
C CYS A 4 4.28 6.07 -5.96
N LEU A 5 3.85 5.37 -4.92
CA LEU A 5 4.72 4.47 -4.19
C LEU A 5 4.97 3.27 -5.12
N LEU A 6 6.06 3.32 -5.88
CA LEU A 6 6.43 2.22 -6.76
C LEU A 6 6.95 1.06 -5.90
N GLN A 7 6.05 0.20 -5.42
CA GLN A 7 6.45 -1.07 -4.79
C GLN A 7 6.89 -2.05 -5.89
N LEU A 8 8.17 -2.00 -6.26
CA LEU A 8 8.77 -2.99 -7.15
C LEU A 8 8.90 -4.33 -6.40
N ARG A 9 7.92 -5.22 -6.54
CA ARG A 9 7.95 -6.58 -5.97
C ARG A 9 8.48 -7.58 -7.00
N ARG A 10 9.55 -8.31 -6.66
CA ARG A 10 10.04 -9.47 -7.42
C ARG A 10 9.59 -10.76 -6.71
N GLY A 11 8.43 -11.29 -7.09
CA GLY A 11 7.84 -12.50 -6.47
C GLY A 11 7.27 -12.27 -5.06
N ASP A 12 7.34 -13.28 -4.18
CA ASP A 12 6.83 -13.24 -2.79
C ASP A 12 7.70 -12.45 -1.81
N LYS A 13 8.78 -11.81 -2.26
CA LYS A 13 9.70 -11.05 -1.42
C LYS A 13 9.48 -9.54 -1.63
N MET A 14 9.12 -8.85 -0.56
CA MET A 14 8.93 -7.40 -0.53
C MET A 14 10.31 -6.73 -0.55
N LEU A 15 10.63 -6.00 -1.62
CA LEU A 15 11.87 -5.25 -1.75
C LEU A 15 11.56 -3.75 -1.65
N LEU A 16 12.04 -3.15 -0.55
CA LEU A 16 12.34 -1.74 -0.34
C LEU A 16 11.33 -0.70 -0.87
N THR A 17 10.52 -0.14 0.02
CA THR A 17 9.68 1.03 -0.26
C THR A 17 10.52 2.30 -0.12
N LEU A 18 11.00 2.87 -1.24
CA LEU A 18 11.60 4.20 -1.28
C LEU A 18 10.54 5.22 -1.75
N ALA A 19 10.03 6.04 -0.83
CA ALA A 19 9.16 7.16 -1.16
C ALA A 19 9.96 8.24 -1.90
N CYS A 20 9.90 8.27 -3.24
CA CYS A 20 10.51 9.33 -4.03
C CYS A 20 9.45 10.39 -4.38
N VAL A 21 9.54 11.56 -3.75
CA VAL A 21 8.76 12.74 -4.16
C VAL A 21 9.40 13.28 -5.44
N LEU A 22 8.82 12.97 -6.59
CA LEU A 22 9.21 13.61 -7.85
C LEU A 22 8.52 14.98 -7.97
N PRO A 23 9.27 16.10 -8.07
CA PRO A 23 8.70 17.36 -8.50
C PRO A 23 8.33 17.26 -9.98
N ALA A 24 7.21 17.87 -10.34
CA ALA A 24 6.73 17.92 -11.71
C ALA A 24 7.65 18.74 -12.63
N VAL A 25 7.80 18.23 -13.86
CA VAL A 25 8.17 18.89 -15.12
C VAL A 25 9.67 19.14 -15.40
N ALA A 26 10.23 18.28 -16.26
CA ALA A 26 11.07 18.70 -17.37
C ALA A 26 10.84 17.77 -18.57
N ALA A 27 10.50 18.38 -19.70
CA ALA A 27 10.08 17.74 -20.93
C ALA A 27 11.22 16.96 -21.62
N LEU A 28 10.90 15.79 -22.15
CA LEU A 28 11.57 15.23 -23.33
C LEU A 28 10.52 14.62 -24.24
N SER A 29 10.32 15.29 -25.38
CA SER A 29 9.61 14.79 -26.54
C SER A 29 10.37 13.58 -27.11
N LEU A 30 9.67 12.47 -27.34
CA LEU A 30 10.06 11.45 -28.32
C LEU A 30 8.85 10.54 -28.62
N GLY A 31 8.28 10.74 -29.80
CA GLY A 31 7.61 9.69 -30.60
C GLY A 31 6.29 9.11 -30.08
N ALA A 32 5.17 9.62 -30.61
CA ALA A 32 3.89 8.94 -30.58
C ALA A 32 4.00 7.52 -31.17
N ARG A 33 3.61 6.49 -30.41
CA ARG A 33 3.26 5.17 -30.93
C ARG A 33 1.75 4.94 -30.74
N PRO A 34 1.06 4.35 -31.72
CA PRO A 34 -0.40 4.30 -31.71
C PRO A 34 -0.91 3.38 -30.59
N ALA A 35 -2.04 3.75 -30.01
CA ALA A 35 -2.71 3.01 -28.95
C ALA A 35 -3.16 1.63 -29.45
N ALA A 36 -2.47 0.58 -29.00
CA ALA A 36 -2.89 -0.79 -29.24
C ALA A 36 -4.03 -1.15 -28.28
N VAL A 37 -5.23 -1.31 -28.85
CA VAL A 37 -6.41 -1.88 -28.20
C VAL A 37 -6.06 -3.29 -27.72
N ARG A 38 -6.04 -3.53 -26.40
CA ARG A 38 -5.81 -4.87 -25.83
C ARG A 38 -7.14 -5.61 -25.66
N PRO A 39 -7.25 -6.88 -26.10
CA PRO A 39 -8.49 -7.63 -26.08
C PRO A 39 -8.84 -8.15 -24.68
N LYS A 40 -10.13 -8.49 -24.54
CA LYS A 40 -10.82 -8.97 -23.34
C LYS A 40 -10.27 -10.30 -22.82
N VAL A 41 -10.14 -10.35 -21.49
CA VAL A 41 -10.03 -11.52 -20.60
C VAL A 41 -8.89 -12.49 -20.93
N ALA A 42 -7.73 -12.29 -20.28
CA ALA A 42 -6.71 -13.30 -20.10
C ALA A 42 -6.21 -13.24 -18.65
N VAL A 43 -6.21 -14.38 -17.98
CA VAL A 43 -5.60 -14.57 -16.65
C VAL A 43 -4.17 -14.06 -16.71
N ARG A 44 -3.90 -12.92 -16.06
CA ARG A 44 -2.57 -12.30 -16.08
C ARG A 44 -1.63 -13.15 -15.22
N MET A 45 -0.64 -13.77 -15.86
CA MET A 45 0.61 -14.18 -15.20
C MET A 45 1.14 -12.96 -14.44
N ALA A 46 1.59 -13.17 -13.19
CA ALA A 46 2.10 -12.12 -12.32
C ALA A 46 3.09 -11.24 -13.09
N SER A 47 2.75 -9.96 -13.28
CA SER A 47 3.66 -8.99 -13.84
C SER A 47 4.90 -8.90 -12.95
N GLU A 48 6.07 -8.70 -13.55
CA GLU A 48 7.34 -8.56 -12.82
C GLU A 48 7.36 -7.32 -11.90
N TYR A 49 6.35 -6.45 -12.01
CA TYR A 49 6.17 -5.22 -11.26
C TYR A 49 4.70 -5.03 -10.87
N VAL A 50 4.47 -4.49 -9.68
CA VAL A 50 3.15 -4.17 -9.11
C VAL A 50 3.06 -2.66 -8.95
N ILE A 51 1.98 -2.05 -9.41
CA ILE A 51 1.74 -0.61 -9.22
C ILE A 51 0.70 -0.41 -8.13
N ALA A 52 1.09 0.31 -7.08
CA ALA A 52 0.32 0.57 -5.86
C ALA A 52 0.08 2.09 -5.67
N PRO A 53 -0.92 2.69 -6.34
CA PRO A 53 -1.32 4.08 -6.10
C PRO A 53 -1.68 4.34 -4.64
N SER A 54 -1.09 5.37 -4.03
CA SER A 54 -1.50 5.85 -2.70
C SER A 54 -2.71 6.75 -2.79
N ILE A 55 -3.75 6.42 -2.00
CA ILE A 55 -4.97 7.23 -1.92
C ILE A 55 -4.79 8.55 -1.18
N LEU A 56 -3.67 8.76 -0.47
CA LEU A 56 -3.40 10.01 0.25
C LEU A 56 -3.38 11.23 -0.69
N SER A 57 -3.11 10.99 -1.97
CA SER A 57 -3.08 12.02 -3.01
C SER A 57 -4.38 12.14 -3.82
N ALA A 58 -5.39 11.34 -3.49
CA ALA A 58 -6.68 11.36 -4.18
C ALA A 58 -7.59 12.47 -3.62
N ASP A 59 -8.65 12.79 -4.35
CA ASP A 59 -9.72 13.63 -3.83
C ASP A 59 -10.59 12.81 -2.86
N PHE A 60 -10.47 13.10 -1.56
CA PHE A 60 -11.25 12.42 -0.52
C PHE A 60 -12.76 12.60 -0.67
N ALA A 61 -13.23 13.66 -1.35
CA ALA A 61 -14.66 13.86 -1.61
C ALA A 61 -15.22 12.83 -2.61
N LYS A 62 -14.36 12.22 -3.44
CA LYS A 62 -14.73 11.28 -4.51
C LYS A 62 -13.89 10.01 -4.48
N LEU A 63 -13.51 9.56 -3.29
CA LEU A 63 -12.55 8.47 -3.10
C LEU A 63 -12.91 7.18 -3.86
N GLY A 64 -14.18 6.80 -3.88
CA GLY A 64 -14.64 5.61 -4.61
C GLY A 64 -14.39 5.69 -6.12
N GLU A 65 -14.76 6.82 -6.74
CA GLU A 65 -14.59 7.06 -8.17
C GLU A 65 -13.11 7.17 -8.57
N GLU A 66 -12.30 7.84 -7.74
CA GLU A 66 -10.85 7.96 -7.93
C GLU A 66 -10.17 6.59 -7.92
N VAL A 67 -10.47 5.76 -6.91
CA VAL A 67 -9.92 4.39 -6.82
C VAL A 67 -10.35 3.55 -8.01
N GLU A 68 -11.63 3.59 -8.38
CA GLU A 68 -12.13 2.84 -9.54
C GLU A 68 -11.45 3.26 -10.85
N THR A 69 -11.26 4.57 -11.04
CA THR A 69 -10.59 5.14 -12.22
C THR A 69 -9.15 4.68 -12.32
N VAL A 70 -8.42 4.66 -11.20
CA VAL A 70 -7.02 4.22 -11.16
C VAL A 70 -6.90 2.71 -11.38
N LEU A 71 -7.81 1.90 -10.83
CA LEU A 71 -7.86 0.46 -11.09
C LEU A 71 -8.16 0.17 -12.57
N LYS A 72 -9.11 0.89 -13.17
CA LYS A 72 -9.40 0.81 -14.62
C LYS A 72 -8.18 1.21 -15.48
N SER A 73 -7.33 2.10 -14.97
CA SER A 73 -6.10 2.53 -15.63
C SER A 73 -4.96 1.51 -15.53
N GLY A 74 -5.15 0.42 -14.80
CA GLY A 74 -4.21 -0.71 -14.72
C GLY A 74 -3.38 -0.78 -13.44
N ALA A 75 -3.82 -0.14 -12.35
CA ALA A 75 -3.23 -0.39 -11.03
C ALA A 75 -3.59 -1.80 -10.54
N ASP A 76 -2.64 -2.44 -9.86
CA ASP A 76 -2.77 -3.82 -9.40
C ASP A 76 -3.32 -3.91 -7.95
N THR A 77 -3.01 -2.91 -7.13
CA THR A 77 -3.39 -2.83 -5.71
C THR A 77 -3.65 -1.39 -5.32
N VAL A 78 -4.35 -1.16 -4.21
CA VAL A 78 -4.59 0.18 -3.66
C VAL A 78 -3.74 0.34 -2.40
N HIS A 79 -2.91 1.39 -2.33
CA HIS A 79 -2.06 1.65 -1.16
C HIS A 79 -2.72 2.65 -0.20
N PHE A 80 -2.65 2.34 1.09
CA PHE A 80 -3.32 3.01 2.19
C PHE A 80 -2.31 3.47 3.24
N ASP A 81 -2.07 4.78 3.31
CA ASP A 81 -1.20 5.38 4.33
C ASP A 81 -2.01 5.76 5.58
N VAL A 82 -1.80 5.03 6.67
CA VAL A 82 -2.50 5.23 7.94
C VAL A 82 -1.57 5.89 8.95
N MET A 83 -1.89 7.12 9.34
CA MET A 83 -1.08 7.95 10.23
C MET A 83 -1.91 8.35 11.46
N ASP A 84 -1.33 8.32 12.66
CA ASP A 84 -2.02 8.55 13.94
C ASP A 84 -1.66 9.86 14.68
N ASN A 85 -0.89 10.75 14.04
CA ASN A 85 -0.32 11.96 14.66
C ASN A 85 0.63 11.71 15.85
N HIS A 86 0.99 10.46 16.14
CA HIS A 86 1.89 10.09 17.23
C HIS A 86 3.22 9.57 16.69
N TYR A 87 3.17 8.58 15.79
CA TYR A 87 4.36 8.05 15.13
C TYR A 87 4.89 8.99 14.05
N VAL A 88 3.99 9.67 13.33
CA VAL A 88 4.30 10.73 12.36
C VAL A 88 3.44 11.96 12.67
N PRO A 89 3.90 13.20 12.41
CA PRO A 89 3.17 14.43 12.75
C PRO A 89 2.06 14.75 11.74
N ASN A 90 1.26 13.75 11.37
CA ASN A 90 0.13 13.88 10.47
C ASN A 90 -0.97 12.86 10.84
N LEU A 91 -2.22 13.19 10.55
CA LEU A 91 -3.39 12.33 10.81
C LEU A 91 -4.13 12.11 9.50
N THR A 92 -4.29 10.85 9.10
CA THR A 92 -4.94 10.52 7.82
C THR A 92 -6.29 9.87 8.03
N ILE A 93 -6.37 8.56 7.80
CA ILE A 93 -7.59 7.80 7.60
C ILE A 93 -7.56 6.52 8.42
N GLY A 94 -8.73 6.15 8.92
CA GLY A 94 -8.92 4.95 9.72
C GLY A 94 -9.49 3.77 8.94
N PRO A 95 -9.74 2.65 9.63
CA PRO A 95 -10.31 1.42 9.07
C PRO A 95 -11.71 1.62 8.46
N LEU A 96 -12.45 2.65 8.91
CA LEU A 96 -13.76 3.01 8.33
C LEU A 96 -13.68 3.33 6.83
N VAL A 97 -12.59 3.96 6.37
CA VAL A 97 -12.42 4.30 4.96
C VAL A 97 -12.12 3.04 4.14
N CYS A 98 -11.34 2.11 4.69
CA CYS A 98 -11.11 0.80 4.07
C CYS A 98 -12.44 0.03 3.91
N SER A 99 -13.25 -0.03 4.96
CA SER A 99 -14.58 -0.66 4.89
C SER A 99 -15.51 0.03 3.89
N ALA A 100 -15.47 1.36 3.81
CA ALA A 100 -16.26 2.13 2.84
C ALA A 100 -15.89 1.79 1.39
N LEU A 101 -14.59 1.66 1.08
CA LEU A 101 -14.14 1.25 -0.25
C LEU A 101 -14.55 -0.18 -0.61
N ARG A 102 -14.51 -1.10 0.36
CA ARG A 102 -15.04 -2.47 0.16
C ARG A 102 -16.54 -2.45 -0.13
N LYS A 103 -17.32 -1.65 0.62
CA LYS A 103 -18.76 -1.47 0.38
C LYS A 103 -19.07 -0.79 -0.96
N TYR A 104 -18.17 0.07 -1.44
CA TYR A 104 -18.28 0.69 -2.77
C TYR A 104 -18.09 -0.33 -3.92
N GLY A 105 -17.53 -1.51 -3.63
CA GLY A 105 -17.32 -2.58 -4.61
C GLY A 105 -15.88 -2.69 -5.10
N ILE A 106 -14.91 -2.13 -4.37
CA ILE A 106 -13.49 -2.32 -4.70
C ILE A 106 -13.04 -3.73 -4.30
N GLU A 107 -12.80 -4.58 -5.30
CA GLU A 107 -12.33 -5.96 -5.13
C GLU A 107 -10.80 -6.07 -5.13
N ALA A 108 -10.09 -5.06 -5.64
CA ALA A 108 -8.63 -5.06 -5.71
C ALA A 108 -8.00 -5.25 -4.31
N PRO A 109 -6.81 -5.87 -4.22
CA PRO A 109 -6.09 -5.96 -2.96
C PRO A 109 -5.83 -4.57 -2.38
N ILE A 110 -5.95 -4.46 -1.05
CA ILE A 110 -5.65 -3.22 -0.32
C ILE A 110 -4.39 -3.45 0.50
N ASP A 111 -3.38 -2.61 0.27
CA ASP A 111 -2.11 -2.59 0.98
C ASP A 111 -2.12 -1.47 2.02
N VAL A 112 -2.24 -1.85 3.28
CA VAL A 112 -2.29 -0.91 4.41
C VAL A 112 -0.90 -0.75 5.00
N HIS A 113 -0.40 0.47 4.98
CA HIS A 113 0.83 0.90 5.65
C HIS A 113 0.49 1.65 6.93
N LEU A 114 0.80 1.00 8.06
CA LEU A 114 0.61 1.51 9.40
C LEU A 114 1.83 2.33 9.84
N MET A 115 1.65 3.65 9.86
CA MET A 115 2.51 4.64 10.52
C MET A 115 1.87 5.07 11.84
N VAL A 116 1.67 4.10 12.75
CA VAL A 116 0.99 4.30 14.04
C VAL A 116 1.74 3.64 15.19
N SER A 117 1.56 4.10 16.42
CA SER A 117 2.12 3.48 17.63
C SER A 117 1.14 3.61 18.81
N PRO A 118 0.67 2.51 19.43
CA PRO A 118 1.02 1.10 19.17
C PRO A 118 0.24 0.46 18.00
N VAL A 119 0.87 -0.47 17.29
CA VAL A 119 0.33 -1.14 16.08
C VAL A 119 -0.66 -2.28 16.35
N ASP A 120 -0.46 -3.06 17.41
CA ASP A 120 -1.21 -4.31 17.67
C ASP A 120 -2.72 -4.10 17.76
N ARG A 121 -3.15 -2.96 18.30
CA ARG A 121 -4.58 -2.64 18.47
C ARG A 121 -5.29 -2.48 17.14
N ILE A 122 -4.65 -1.83 16.16
CA ILE A 122 -5.33 -1.41 14.93
C ILE A 122 -5.31 -2.49 13.85
N ILE A 123 -4.42 -3.48 13.98
CA ILE A 123 -4.27 -4.57 13.01
C ILE A 123 -5.58 -5.34 12.82
N GLY A 124 -6.27 -5.67 13.93
CA GLY A 124 -7.57 -6.35 13.87
C GLY A 124 -8.61 -5.53 13.11
N ASP A 125 -8.71 -4.23 13.42
CA ASP A 125 -9.68 -3.35 12.77
C ASP A 125 -9.45 -3.23 11.26
N PHE A 126 -8.19 -3.21 10.80
CA PHE A 126 -7.87 -3.18 9.37
C PHE A 126 -8.07 -4.53 8.69
N ALA A 127 -7.78 -5.64 9.37
CA ALA A 127 -8.06 -6.98 8.86
C ALA A 127 -9.57 -7.16 8.64
N ASP A 128 -10.38 -6.81 9.64
CA ASP A 128 -11.84 -6.88 9.58
C ASP A 128 -12.44 -5.92 8.53
N ALA A 129 -11.79 -4.77 8.31
CA ALA A 129 -12.18 -3.83 7.26
C ALA A 129 -11.89 -4.35 5.83
N GLY A 130 -11.15 -5.45 5.68
CA GLY A 130 -10.84 -6.10 4.41
C GLY A 130 -9.47 -5.74 3.83
N ALA A 131 -8.49 -5.44 4.68
CA ALA A 131 -7.10 -5.28 4.25
C ALA A 131 -6.53 -6.61 3.73
N SER A 132 -5.74 -6.56 2.65
CA SER A 132 -5.08 -7.74 2.09
C SER A 132 -3.63 -7.86 2.53
N TYR A 133 -2.95 -6.71 2.62
CA TYR A 133 -1.61 -6.59 3.15
C TYR A 133 -1.63 -5.57 4.29
N ILE A 134 -0.89 -5.89 5.36
CA ILE A 134 -0.65 -4.97 6.46
C ILE A 134 0.84 -4.90 6.69
N THR A 135 1.39 -3.69 6.57
CA THR A 135 2.79 -3.39 6.75
C THR A 135 2.95 -2.36 7.85
N PHE A 136 3.98 -2.52 8.69
CA PHE A 136 4.20 -1.61 9.82
C PHE A 136 5.70 -1.39 10.06
N HIS A 137 6.03 -0.35 10.82
CA HIS A 137 7.40 -0.03 11.18
C HIS A 137 7.89 -0.86 12.38
N PRO A 138 9.06 -1.51 12.31
CA PRO A 138 9.58 -2.27 13.44
C PRO A 138 9.81 -1.41 14.70
N GLU A 139 10.02 -0.10 14.55
CA GLU A 139 10.18 0.84 15.66
C GLU A 139 8.87 1.14 16.40
N ALA A 140 7.73 0.86 15.77
CA ALA A 140 6.41 1.14 16.32
C ALA A 140 5.87 0.03 17.25
N THR A 141 6.65 -1.04 17.46
CA THR A 141 6.31 -2.13 18.38
C THR A 141 7.54 -2.62 19.12
N THR A 142 7.34 -3.06 20.37
CA THR A 142 8.40 -3.73 21.13
C THR A 142 8.60 -5.18 20.68
N HIS A 143 7.58 -5.80 20.10
CA HIS A 143 7.56 -7.24 19.78
C HIS A 143 7.19 -7.48 18.32
N ILE A 144 8.15 -7.23 17.42
CA ILE A 144 7.99 -7.31 15.96
C ILE A 144 7.42 -8.67 15.50
N ASP A 145 7.99 -9.77 16.01
CA ASP A 145 7.60 -11.14 15.64
C ASP A 145 6.14 -11.44 16.00
N ARG A 146 5.73 -11.08 17.22
CA ARG A 146 4.35 -11.22 17.69
C ARG A 146 3.38 -10.43 16.81
N THR A 147 3.73 -9.19 16.46
CA THR A 147 2.89 -8.34 15.60
C THR A 147 2.75 -8.95 14.19
N LEU A 148 3.82 -9.50 13.61
CA LEU A 148 3.75 -10.18 12.31
C LEU A 148 2.87 -11.42 12.36
N GLN A 149 2.99 -12.23 13.42
CA GLN A 149 2.14 -13.39 13.62
C GLN A 149 0.67 -13.00 13.78
N LEU A 150 0.38 -11.90 14.49
CA LEU A 150 -0.97 -11.36 14.63
C LEU A 150 -1.59 -11.01 13.27
N ILE A 151 -0.84 -10.36 12.39
CA ILE A 151 -1.29 -10.01 11.03
C ILE A 151 -1.60 -11.28 10.21
N ARG A 152 -0.69 -12.26 10.26
CA ARG A 152 -0.87 -13.54 9.54
C ARG A 152 -2.08 -14.31 10.07
N ALA A 153 -2.27 -14.33 11.40
CA ALA A 153 -3.40 -14.98 12.06
C ALA A 153 -4.74 -14.33 11.70
N ALA A 154 -4.75 -13.02 11.43
CA ALA A 154 -5.91 -12.29 10.94
C ALA A 154 -6.22 -12.54 9.45
N GLY A 155 -5.43 -13.37 8.75
CA GLY A 155 -5.63 -13.71 7.34
C GLY A 155 -5.02 -12.71 6.35
N CYS A 156 -4.28 -11.72 6.83
CA CYS A 156 -3.59 -10.73 6.00
C CYS A 156 -2.14 -11.13 5.73
N LYS A 157 -1.58 -10.63 4.64
CA LYS A 157 -0.13 -10.74 4.37
C LYS A 157 0.63 -9.69 5.18
N SER A 158 1.64 -10.13 5.92
CA SER A 158 2.43 -9.29 6.83
C SER A 158 3.68 -8.72 6.15
N GLY A 159 4.05 -7.47 6.45
CA GLY A 159 5.32 -6.89 6.03
C GLY A 159 5.90 -5.87 7.02
N LEU A 160 7.18 -5.56 6.86
CA LEU A 160 7.89 -4.53 7.64
C LEU A 160 8.30 -3.37 6.74
N VAL A 161 8.17 -2.15 7.26
CA VAL A 161 8.57 -0.92 6.58
C VAL A 161 9.77 -0.31 7.29
N PHE A 162 10.80 0.03 6.53
CA PHE A 162 12.04 0.57 7.07
C PHE A 162 12.12 2.05 6.75
N ASN A 163 12.35 2.88 7.77
CA ASN A 163 12.74 4.27 7.53
C ASN A 163 14.17 4.31 6.97
N PRO A 164 14.57 5.40 6.28
CA PRO A 164 15.90 5.50 5.66
C PRO A 164 17.07 5.29 6.63
N ALA A 165 16.90 5.62 7.91
CA ALA A 165 17.93 5.48 8.94
C ALA A 165 17.90 4.13 9.69
N THR A 166 16.88 3.31 9.45
CA THR A 166 16.63 2.09 10.23
C THR A 166 17.47 0.95 9.71
N SER A 167 18.24 0.32 10.60
CA SER A 167 19.03 -0.87 10.24
C SER A 167 18.12 -2.03 9.83
N LEU A 168 18.55 -2.79 8.82
CA LEU A 168 17.89 -4.02 8.37
C LEU A 168 18.19 -5.22 9.28
N ASP A 169 18.98 -5.04 10.35
CA ASP A 169 19.41 -6.14 11.22
C ASP A 169 18.26 -6.88 11.90
N CYS A 170 17.12 -6.22 12.16
CA CYS A 170 15.97 -6.89 12.77
C CYS A 170 15.42 -8.02 11.89
N LEU A 171 15.59 -7.95 10.56
CA LEU A 171 15.17 -9.00 9.61
C LEU A 171 15.88 -10.34 9.85
N LYS A 172 17.05 -10.34 10.50
CA LYS A 172 17.81 -11.57 10.79
C LYS A 172 17.12 -12.46 11.82
N TYR A 173 16.28 -11.88 12.68
CA TYR A 173 15.73 -12.55 13.85
C TYR A 173 14.21 -12.73 13.78
N VAL A 174 13.59 -12.30 12.68
CA VAL A 174 12.15 -12.34 12.46
C VAL A 174 11.82 -13.50 11.52
N MET A 175 10.94 -14.42 11.92
CA MET A 175 10.56 -15.63 11.14
C MET A 175 9.03 -15.72 10.93
#